data_AF-A0A536TFR0-F1
#
_entry.id   AF-A0A536TFR0-F1
#
_cell.length_a   1.000
_cell.length_b   1.000
_cell.length_c   1.000
_cell.angle_alpha   90.00
_cell.angle_beta   90.00
_cell.angle_gamma   90.00
#
_symmetry.space_group_name_H-M   'P 1'
#
loop_
_entity.id
_entity.type
_entity.pdbx_description
1 polymer ?
#
loop_
_entity_poly.entity_id
_entity_poly.type
_entity_poly.pdbx_seq_one_letter_code
_entity_poly.pdbx_strand_id
1 'polypeptide(L)'
;MPRTASGRSLSYRGAGVDIHAGDALVEKIKPFAKSTLRPEVLAGIGGFGALVELPKRYREPVLVAGTDGVGTKLKLAFALDRHDTIGVDLVAMSVNDILVQGAEPLFFLDYYVCERLDVSVASKVIQGIAAGCKQAGCALIGGETAEHPDAFVPGEYDLAGFAVGVVEKSLAIDGRRVAAGDALIGLASSGPHSNGFSLIRRILE
;
A
#
# COMPACT_ATOMS: atom_id res chain seq x y z
N MET A 1 43.95 -30.38 -23.13
CA MET A 1 43.47 -28.99 -23.04
C MET A 1 41.95 -29.01 -22.99
N PRO A 2 41.32 -28.26 -22.07
CA PRO A 2 39.97 -28.50 -21.56
C PRO A 2 38.88 -28.00 -22.51
N ARG A 3 37.70 -28.64 -22.51
CA ARG A 3 36.45 -27.96 -22.86
C ARG A 3 35.81 -27.51 -21.56
N THR A 4 36.08 -26.27 -21.19
CA THR A 4 35.34 -25.59 -20.13
C THR A 4 33.86 -25.53 -20.52
N ALA A 5 33.00 -26.00 -19.61
CA ALA A 5 31.56 -25.82 -19.74
C ALA A 5 31.27 -24.32 -19.96
N SER A 6 30.50 -24.01 -20.99
CA SER A 6 30.06 -22.64 -21.26
C SER A 6 29.31 -22.13 -20.03
N GLY A 7 29.92 -21.22 -19.28
CA GLY A 7 29.27 -20.52 -18.18
C GLY A 7 28.00 -19.86 -18.73
N ARG A 8 26.85 -20.36 -18.31
CA ARG A 8 25.56 -19.74 -18.60
C ARG A 8 25.64 -18.35 -17.97
N SER A 9 25.66 -17.30 -18.80
CA SER A 9 25.78 -15.93 -18.29
C SER A 9 24.61 -15.65 -17.36
N LEU A 10 24.92 -15.28 -16.12
CA LEU A 10 23.93 -14.83 -15.16
C LEU A 10 23.33 -13.53 -15.73
N SER A 11 22.02 -13.53 -15.97
CA SER A 11 21.26 -12.34 -16.35
C SER A 11 20.22 -12.08 -15.28
N TYR A 12 19.81 -10.82 -15.12
CA TYR A 12 18.79 -10.42 -14.17
C TYR A 12 17.47 -11.19 -14.38
N ARG A 13 17.11 -11.40 -15.66
CA ARG A 13 16.01 -12.30 -16.06
C ARG A 13 16.26 -13.76 -15.72
N GLY A 14 17.49 -14.25 -15.89
CA GLY A 14 17.89 -15.60 -15.50
C GLY A 14 17.89 -15.84 -13.98
N ALA A 15 17.95 -14.76 -13.19
CA ALA A 15 17.76 -14.75 -11.75
C ALA A 15 16.28 -14.54 -11.35
N GLY A 16 15.35 -14.53 -12.32
CA GLY A 16 13.90 -14.46 -12.09
C GLY A 16 13.28 -13.07 -12.12
N VAL A 17 14.03 -12.01 -12.45
CA VAL A 17 13.50 -10.63 -12.47
C VAL A 17 13.20 -10.15 -13.89
N ASP A 18 11.94 -9.81 -14.17
CA ASP A 18 11.49 -9.34 -15.49
C ASP A 18 11.18 -7.84 -15.51
N ILE A 19 12.18 -7.06 -15.94
CA ILE A 19 12.07 -5.60 -16.09
C ILE A 19 10.91 -5.20 -17.02
N HIS A 20 10.61 -5.98 -18.06
CA HIS A 20 9.50 -5.64 -18.96
C HIS A 20 8.13 -5.84 -18.32
N ALA A 21 8.01 -6.79 -17.39
CA ALA A 21 6.78 -6.97 -16.62
C ALA A 21 6.55 -5.78 -15.69
N GLY A 22 7.62 -5.25 -15.08
CA GLY A 22 7.60 -4.00 -14.32
C GLY A 22 7.13 -2.81 -15.16
N ASP A 23 7.73 -2.58 -16.33
CA ASP A 23 7.33 -1.50 -17.24
C ASP A 23 5.86 -1.62 -17.68
N ALA A 24 5.42 -2.84 -18.03
CA ALA A 24 4.04 -3.11 -18.42
C ALA A 24 3.06 -2.85 -17.27
N LEU A 25 3.43 -3.18 -16.04
CA LEU A 25 2.64 -2.86 -14.85
C LEU A 25 2.50 -1.35 -14.68
N VAL A 26 3.61 -0.60 -14.76
CA VAL A 26 3.62 0.86 -14.63
C VAL A 26 2.66 1.51 -15.64
N GLU A 27 2.70 1.12 -16.92
CA GLU A 27 1.76 1.66 -17.92
C GLU A 27 0.29 1.37 -17.57
N LYS A 28 0.02 0.17 -17.03
CA LYS A 28 -1.34 -0.27 -16.71
C LYS A 28 -1.91 0.42 -15.46
N ILE A 29 -1.07 0.78 -14.50
CA ILE A 29 -1.51 1.40 -13.23
C ILE A 29 -1.50 2.93 -13.27
N LYS A 30 -0.80 3.55 -14.22
CA LYS A 30 -0.77 5.02 -14.41
C LYS A 30 -2.16 5.67 -14.36
N PRO A 31 -3.21 5.15 -15.03
CA PRO A 31 -4.55 5.73 -14.95
C PRO A 31 -5.17 5.68 -13.54
N PHE A 32 -4.89 4.62 -12.77
CA PHE A 32 -5.39 4.47 -11.42
C PHE A 32 -4.77 5.51 -10.50
N ALA A 33 -3.44 5.63 -10.50
CA ALA A 33 -2.75 6.64 -9.71
C ALA A 33 -3.14 8.07 -10.12
N LYS A 34 -3.22 8.35 -11.43
CA LYS A 34 -3.68 9.65 -11.94
C LYS A 34 -5.05 10.05 -11.39
N SER A 35 -5.93 9.07 -11.20
CA SER A 35 -7.27 9.32 -10.68
C SER A 35 -7.34 9.64 -9.18
N THR A 36 -6.22 9.51 -8.46
CA THR A 36 -6.07 9.87 -7.03
C THR A 36 -5.40 11.23 -6.83
N LEU A 37 -4.94 11.87 -7.92
CA LEU A 37 -4.11 13.06 -7.82
C LEU A 37 -4.80 14.19 -7.07
N ARG A 38 -4.04 14.80 -6.16
CA ARG A 38 -4.41 16.01 -5.47
C ARG A 38 -3.69 17.22 -6.08
N PRO A 39 -4.21 18.45 -5.91
CA PRO A 39 -3.55 19.67 -6.37
C PRO A 39 -2.15 19.87 -5.80
N GLU A 40 -1.86 19.31 -4.62
CA GLU A 40 -0.57 19.40 -3.97
C GLU A 40 0.53 18.54 -4.64
N VAL A 41 0.19 17.61 -5.53
CA VAL A 41 1.16 16.75 -6.21
C VAL A 41 1.84 17.50 -7.36
N LEU A 42 3.14 17.76 -7.23
CA LEU A 42 3.95 18.47 -8.22
C LEU A 42 4.61 17.52 -9.23
N ALA A 43 4.98 16.32 -8.78
CA ALA A 43 5.50 15.24 -9.60
C ALA A 43 5.01 13.90 -9.03
N GLY A 44 4.41 13.06 -9.87
CA GLY A 44 3.82 11.78 -9.47
C GLY A 44 4.58 10.57 -10.03
N ILE A 45 3.83 9.49 -10.28
CA ILE A 45 4.36 8.19 -10.72
C ILE A 45 5.18 8.28 -12.02
N GLY A 46 6.31 7.56 -12.04
CA GLY A 46 7.19 7.39 -13.20
C GLY A 46 8.55 8.09 -13.08
N GLY A 47 8.77 8.91 -12.04
CA GLY A 47 10.07 9.47 -11.69
C GLY A 47 10.74 8.73 -10.51
N PHE A 48 11.98 9.10 -10.20
CA PHE A 48 12.75 8.55 -9.06
C PHE A 48 12.11 8.84 -7.67
N GLY A 49 11.23 9.83 -7.62
CA GLY A 49 10.51 10.21 -6.41
C GLY A 49 9.39 11.17 -6.76
N ALA A 50 8.36 11.16 -5.95
CA ALA A 50 7.25 12.08 -6.07
C ALA A 50 7.46 13.32 -5.18
N LEU A 51 6.89 14.44 -5.62
CA LEU A 51 6.98 15.72 -4.93
C LEU A 51 5.57 16.19 -4.56
N VAL A 52 5.37 16.50 -3.28
CA VAL A 52 4.08 16.96 -2.75
C VAL A 52 4.29 18.23 -1.94
N GLU A 53 3.60 19.31 -2.32
CA GLU A 53 3.58 20.57 -1.57
C GLU A 53 2.76 20.41 -0.28
N LEU A 54 3.15 21.06 0.81
CA LEU A 54 2.30 21.11 2.00
C LEU A 54 1.11 22.05 1.77
N PRO A 55 -0.13 21.66 2.14
CA PRO A 55 -1.28 22.53 1.96
C PRO A 55 -1.12 23.85 2.72
N LYS A 56 -1.27 24.98 2.03
CA LYS A 56 -1.03 26.34 2.56
C LYS A 56 -1.97 26.77 3.69
N ARG A 57 -3.01 25.99 3.99
CA ARG A 57 -3.96 26.25 5.07
C ARG A 57 -3.38 25.99 6.47
N TYR A 58 -2.32 25.17 6.58
CA TYR A 58 -1.66 24.86 7.83
C TYR A 58 -0.62 25.93 8.18
N ARG A 59 -0.65 26.43 9.42
CA ARG A 59 0.30 27.44 9.91
C ARG A 59 1.55 26.80 10.50
N GLU A 60 1.37 25.78 11.34
CA GLU A 60 2.44 24.94 11.90
C GLU A 60 2.19 23.48 11.51
N PRO A 61 2.41 23.11 10.23
CA PRO A 61 2.14 21.75 9.77
C PRO A 61 3.06 20.74 10.46
N VAL A 62 2.47 19.68 10.99
CA VAL A 62 3.15 18.50 11.51
C VAL A 62 2.82 17.31 10.61
N LEU A 63 3.85 16.58 10.20
CA LEU A 63 3.68 15.36 9.42
C LEU A 63 3.42 14.17 10.34
N VAL A 64 2.42 13.38 10.00
CA VAL A 64 2.11 12.11 10.66
C VAL A 64 2.27 11.02 9.63
N ALA A 65 3.14 10.05 9.91
CA ALA A 65 3.42 8.94 9.02
C ALA A 65 2.98 7.63 9.68
N GLY A 66 2.43 6.73 8.88
CA GLY A 66 2.03 5.39 9.27
C GLY A 66 2.45 4.39 8.21
N THR A 67 2.77 3.17 8.63
CA THR A 67 3.02 2.05 7.74
C THR A 67 2.32 0.82 8.26
N ASP A 68 1.71 0.05 7.36
CA ASP A 68 1.03 -1.18 7.73
C ASP A 68 1.01 -2.16 6.55
N GLY A 69 0.68 -3.42 6.84
CA GLY A 69 0.38 -4.45 5.86
C GLY A 69 -1.06 -4.93 5.96
N VAL A 70 -1.45 -5.81 5.05
CA VAL A 70 -2.77 -6.46 5.08
C VAL A 70 -2.80 -7.61 6.09
N GLY A 71 -1.68 -8.32 6.23
CA GLY A 71 -1.55 -9.49 7.11
C GLY A 71 -2.24 -10.74 6.55
N THR A 72 -2.65 -11.65 7.43
CA THR A 72 -3.06 -13.01 7.03
C THR A 72 -4.39 -13.09 6.28
N LYS A 73 -5.09 -11.96 6.11
CA LYS A 73 -6.23 -11.84 5.18
C LYS A 73 -5.84 -12.13 3.73
N LEU A 74 -4.59 -11.85 3.34
CA LEU A 74 -4.06 -12.17 2.00
C LEU A 74 -4.24 -13.64 1.62
N LYS A 75 -4.13 -14.55 2.59
CA LYS A 75 -4.32 -15.97 2.33
C LYS A 75 -5.74 -16.32 1.86
N LEU A 76 -6.74 -15.57 2.33
CA LEU A 76 -8.11 -15.73 1.85
C LEU A 76 -8.28 -15.11 0.45
N ALA A 77 -7.60 -14.00 0.17
CA ALA A 77 -7.56 -13.40 -1.17
C ALA A 77 -6.98 -14.36 -2.20
N PHE A 78 -5.92 -15.10 -1.86
CA PHE A 78 -5.34 -16.14 -2.73
C PHE A 78 -6.29 -17.33 -2.91
N ALA A 79 -6.85 -17.85 -1.81
CA ALA A 79 -7.76 -19.00 -1.86
C ALA A 79 -9.02 -18.73 -2.69
N LEU A 80 -9.44 -17.47 -2.81
CA LEU A 80 -10.63 -17.07 -3.54
C LEU A 80 -10.35 -16.43 -4.91
N ASP A 81 -9.08 -16.25 -5.30
CA ASP A 81 -8.67 -15.49 -6.50
C ASP A 81 -9.31 -14.09 -6.58
N ARG A 82 -9.34 -13.39 -5.43
CA ARG A 82 -9.97 -12.06 -5.27
C ARG A 82 -8.99 -11.04 -4.72
N HIS A 83 -8.50 -10.17 -5.59
CA HIS A 83 -7.40 -9.24 -5.31
C HIS A 83 -7.78 -7.76 -5.46
N ASP A 84 -8.95 -7.48 -6.03
CA ASP A 84 -9.42 -6.15 -6.39
C ASP A 84 -9.81 -5.26 -5.20
N THR A 85 -10.04 -5.87 -4.02
CA THR A 85 -10.39 -5.12 -2.80
C THR A 85 -9.28 -5.08 -1.76
N ILE A 86 -8.25 -5.92 -1.87
CA ILE A 86 -7.23 -6.02 -0.81
C ILE A 86 -6.38 -4.77 -0.68
N GLY A 87 -6.22 -4.02 -1.79
CA GLY A 87 -5.58 -2.72 -1.76
C GLY A 87 -6.37 -1.67 -0.96
N VAL A 88 -7.69 -1.80 -0.85
CA VAL A 88 -8.50 -0.92 0.02
C VAL A 88 -8.20 -1.21 1.49
N ASP A 89 -8.08 -2.49 1.85
CA ASP A 89 -7.70 -2.90 3.21
C ASP A 89 -6.32 -2.33 3.58
N LEU A 90 -5.34 -2.43 2.67
CA LEU A 90 -4.00 -1.87 2.86
C LEU A 90 -4.04 -0.38 3.17
N VAL A 91 -4.76 0.41 2.36
CA VAL A 91 -4.87 1.85 2.56
C VAL A 91 -5.60 2.16 3.87
N ALA A 92 -6.70 1.46 4.15
CA ALA A 92 -7.50 1.70 5.35
C ALA A 92 -6.70 1.45 6.63
N MET A 93 -5.85 0.42 6.68
CA MET A 93 -4.98 0.14 7.82
C MET A 93 -4.02 1.32 8.07
N SER A 94 -3.21 1.70 7.08
CA SER A 94 -2.23 2.77 7.30
C SER A 94 -2.84 4.16 7.46
N VAL A 95 -3.97 4.45 6.80
CA VAL A 95 -4.65 5.75 6.91
C VAL A 95 -5.37 5.90 8.24
N ASN A 96 -6.07 4.87 8.74
CA ASN A 96 -6.78 4.97 10.02
C ASN A 96 -5.81 5.25 11.18
N ASP A 97 -4.58 4.75 11.12
CA ASP A 97 -3.54 4.98 12.13
C ASP A 97 -3.04 6.43 12.20
N ILE A 98 -3.11 7.17 11.10
CA ILE A 98 -2.75 8.60 11.11
C ILE A 98 -3.97 9.48 11.45
N LEU A 99 -5.19 9.02 11.11
CA LEU A 99 -6.43 9.74 11.40
C LEU A 99 -6.66 9.90 12.91
N VAL A 100 -6.26 8.93 13.74
CA VAL A 100 -6.45 9.00 15.20
C VAL A 100 -5.68 10.14 15.87
N GLN A 101 -4.66 10.68 15.20
CA GLN A 101 -3.91 11.86 15.65
C GLN A 101 -4.48 13.18 15.12
N GLY A 102 -5.59 13.12 14.36
CA GLY A 102 -6.23 14.26 13.71
C GLY A 102 -5.61 14.67 12.38
N ALA A 103 -4.74 13.85 11.79
CA ALA A 103 -4.09 14.16 10.52
C ALA A 103 -5.04 14.00 9.33
N GLU A 104 -4.96 14.92 8.38
CA GLU A 104 -5.55 14.75 7.05
C GLU A 104 -4.60 13.94 6.17
N PRO A 105 -5.02 12.81 5.58
CA PRO A 105 -4.21 12.04 4.66
C PRO A 105 -3.82 12.86 3.43
N LEU A 106 -2.52 12.91 3.11
CA LEU A 106 -1.99 13.70 2.00
C LEU A 106 -1.58 12.81 0.83
N PHE A 107 -0.73 11.81 1.09
CA PHE A 107 -0.27 10.88 0.07
C PHE A 107 -0.03 9.48 0.61
N PHE A 108 0.07 8.52 -0.30
CA PHE A 108 0.28 7.11 -0.06
C PHE A 108 1.36 6.54 -0.98
N LEU A 109 2.17 5.62 -0.47
CA LEU A 109 3.04 4.75 -1.25
C LEU A 109 2.78 3.29 -0.92
N ASP A 110 3.02 2.40 -1.88
CA ASP A 110 2.93 0.96 -1.69
C ASP A 110 4.22 0.23 -2.03
N TYR A 111 4.40 -0.94 -1.42
CA TYR A 111 5.44 -1.90 -1.76
C TYR A 111 4.78 -3.26 -2.00
N TYR A 112 4.87 -3.73 -3.23
CA TYR A 112 4.36 -5.03 -3.66
C TYR A 112 5.54 -5.98 -3.85
N VAL A 113 5.52 -7.14 -3.17
CA VAL A 113 6.55 -8.16 -3.34
C VAL A 113 5.92 -9.52 -3.62
N CYS A 114 6.51 -10.29 -4.53
CA CYS A 114 6.00 -11.59 -4.93
C CYS A 114 7.14 -12.52 -5.36
N GLU A 115 6.86 -13.81 -5.54
CA GLU A 115 7.84 -14.74 -6.13
C GLU A 115 8.13 -14.36 -7.59
N ARG A 116 7.06 -14.20 -8.37
CA ARG A 116 7.08 -13.79 -9.77
C ARG A 116 5.89 -12.89 -10.07
N LEU A 117 6.13 -11.84 -10.84
CA LEU A 117 5.15 -10.81 -11.13
C LEU A 117 4.08 -11.31 -12.11
N ASP A 118 2.85 -11.43 -11.61
CA ASP A 118 1.66 -11.46 -12.44
C ASP A 118 1.09 -10.04 -12.58
N VAL A 119 1.30 -9.44 -13.75
CA VAL A 119 0.84 -8.08 -14.07
C VAL A 119 -0.69 -7.94 -13.94
N SER A 120 -1.46 -8.99 -14.20
CA SER A 120 -2.92 -8.96 -14.07
C SER A 120 -3.34 -8.85 -12.60
N VAL A 121 -2.75 -9.68 -11.74
CA VAL A 121 -3.01 -9.69 -10.30
C VAL A 121 -2.54 -8.38 -9.66
N ALA A 122 -1.29 -7.98 -9.89
CA ALA A 122 -0.73 -6.74 -9.36
C ALA A 122 -1.55 -5.51 -9.77
N SER A 123 -2.04 -5.47 -11.02
CA SER A 123 -2.92 -4.39 -11.47
C SER A 123 -4.24 -4.32 -10.69
N LYS A 124 -4.85 -5.46 -10.35
CA LYS A 124 -6.09 -5.50 -9.54
C LYS A 124 -5.82 -4.99 -8.12
N VAL A 125 -4.69 -5.38 -7.54
CA VAL A 125 -4.28 -4.90 -6.20
C VAL A 125 -4.12 -3.39 -6.21
N ILE A 126 -3.34 -2.86 -7.15
CA ILE A 126 -3.05 -1.42 -7.25
C ILE A 126 -4.31 -0.62 -7.61
N GLN A 127 -5.23 -1.19 -8.39
CA GLN A 127 -6.56 -0.61 -8.59
C GLN A 127 -7.32 -0.46 -7.26
N GLY A 128 -7.26 -1.48 -6.39
CA GLY A 128 -7.81 -1.43 -5.03
C GLY A 128 -7.13 -0.37 -4.16
N ILE A 129 -5.79 -0.25 -4.23
CA ILE A 129 -5.03 0.79 -3.51
C ILE A 129 -5.48 2.18 -3.96
N ALA A 130 -5.57 2.42 -5.27
CA ALA A 130 -6.05 3.69 -5.79
C ALA A 130 -7.51 3.98 -5.38
N ALA A 131 -8.37 2.96 -5.31
CA ALA A 131 -9.73 3.11 -4.80
C ALA A 131 -9.76 3.47 -3.30
N GLY A 132 -8.90 2.86 -2.48
CA GLY A 132 -8.72 3.22 -1.08
C GLY A 132 -8.21 4.65 -0.92
N CYS A 133 -7.22 5.06 -1.71
CA CYS A 133 -6.67 6.42 -1.69
C CYS A 133 -7.74 7.47 -2.00
N LYS A 134 -8.60 7.21 -3.00
CA LYS A 134 -9.76 8.09 -3.30
C LYS A 134 -10.72 8.23 -2.12
N GLN A 135 -11.02 7.13 -1.43
CA GLN A 135 -11.91 7.16 -0.26
C GLN A 135 -11.26 7.93 0.89
N ALA A 136 -9.96 7.77 1.09
CA ALA A 136 -9.17 8.48 2.10
C ALA A 136 -8.89 9.95 1.75
N GLY A 137 -9.10 10.35 0.49
CA GLY A 137 -8.75 11.67 0.00
C GLY A 137 -7.25 11.91 -0.16
N CYS A 138 -6.41 10.88 -0.23
CA CYS A 138 -4.96 11.01 -0.45
C CYS A 138 -4.56 10.65 -1.89
N ALA A 139 -3.39 11.10 -2.32
CA ALA A 139 -2.82 10.74 -3.61
C ALA A 139 -1.94 9.48 -3.52
N LEU A 140 -2.13 8.52 -4.43
CA LEU A 140 -1.17 7.44 -4.67
C LEU A 140 -0.02 8.02 -5.53
N ILE A 141 1.10 8.31 -4.90
CA ILE A 141 2.18 9.09 -5.54
C ILE A 141 3.33 8.22 -6.07
N GLY A 142 3.41 6.97 -5.64
CA GLY A 142 4.47 6.05 -6.05
C GLY A 142 4.34 4.72 -5.33
N GLY A 143 5.18 3.79 -5.73
CA GLY A 143 5.30 2.48 -5.11
C GLY A 143 6.44 1.69 -5.75
N GLU A 144 6.70 0.51 -5.23
CA GLU A 144 7.76 -0.37 -5.71
C GLU A 144 7.21 -1.79 -5.92
N THR A 145 7.72 -2.49 -6.93
CA THR A 145 7.34 -3.87 -7.24
C THR A 145 8.59 -4.74 -7.30
N ALA A 146 8.69 -5.69 -6.39
CA ALA A 146 9.83 -6.59 -6.27
C ALA A 146 9.46 -8.05 -6.55
N GLU A 147 10.30 -8.71 -7.35
CA GLU A 147 10.27 -10.17 -7.53
C GLU A 147 11.39 -10.77 -6.67
N HIS A 148 11.02 -11.62 -5.70
CA HIS A 148 11.91 -12.38 -4.84
C HIS A 148 11.73 -13.88 -5.10
N PRO A 149 12.35 -14.43 -6.16
CA PRO A 149 12.28 -15.86 -6.47
C PRO A 149 12.72 -16.70 -5.27
N ASP A 150 12.08 -17.85 -5.09
CA ASP A 150 12.29 -18.81 -3.99
C ASP A 150 11.99 -18.30 -2.56
N ALA A 151 11.67 -17.01 -2.36
CA ALA A 151 11.34 -16.45 -1.05
C ALA A 151 9.83 -16.50 -0.72
N PHE A 152 8.99 -16.58 -1.74
CA PHE A 152 7.52 -16.60 -1.61
C PHE A 152 6.94 -17.88 -2.24
N VAL A 153 5.76 -18.29 -1.75
CA VAL A 153 5.00 -19.37 -2.39
C VAL A 153 4.55 -18.88 -3.77
N PRO A 154 4.67 -19.69 -4.84
CA PRO A 154 4.24 -19.30 -6.17
C PRO A 154 2.78 -18.82 -6.19
N GLY A 155 2.55 -17.65 -6.79
CA GLY A 155 1.24 -17.01 -6.86
C GLY A 155 0.84 -16.19 -5.61
N GLU A 156 1.65 -16.21 -4.55
CA GLU A 156 1.44 -15.34 -3.40
C GLU A 156 2.28 -14.06 -3.51
N TYR A 157 1.77 -13.01 -2.86
CA TYR A 157 2.43 -11.72 -2.73
C TYR A 157 2.27 -11.18 -1.30
N ASP A 158 3.06 -10.20 -0.94
CA ASP A 158 2.87 -9.41 0.27
C ASP A 158 2.82 -7.92 -0.07
N LEU A 159 2.19 -7.15 0.81
CA LEU A 159 1.91 -5.74 0.62
C LEU A 159 2.31 -4.95 1.87
N ALA A 160 3.05 -3.87 1.65
CA ALA A 160 3.21 -2.82 2.65
C ALA A 160 2.72 -1.48 2.09
N GLY A 161 2.09 -0.70 2.96
CA GLY A 161 1.53 0.60 2.67
C GLY A 161 2.20 1.65 3.54
N PHE A 162 2.31 2.87 3.02
CA PHE A 162 2.91 4.00 3.69
C PHE A 162 2.02 5.22 3.48
N ALA A 163 1.35 5.66 4.54
CA ALA A 163 0.51 6.84 4.53
C ALA A 163 1.23 8.00 5.20
N VAL A 164 1.17 9.19 4.59
CA VAL A 164 1.60 10.43 5.20
C VAL A 164 0.44 11.41 5.19
N GLY A 165 0.13 11.96 6.35
CA GLY A 165 -0.82 13.04 6.53
C GLY A 165 -0.20 14.27 7.18
N VAL A 166 -1.01 15.31 7.27
CA VAL A 166 -0.63 16.59 7.87
C VAL A 166 -1.68 16.99 8.90
N VAL A 167 -1.22 17.51 10.03
CA VAL A 167 -2.07 18.08 11.08
C VAL A 167 -1.55 19.45 11.47
N GLU A 168 -2.45 20.35 11.85
CA GLU A 168 -2.06 21.60 12.52
C GLU A 168 -1.55 21.25 13.92
N LYS A 169 -0.37 21.72 14.30
CA LYS A 169 0.27 21.35 15.58
C LYS A 169 -0.63 21.54 16.80
N SER A 170 -1.41 22.62 16.81
CA SER A 170 -2.34 22.93 17.91
C SER A 170 -3.61 22.07 17.94
N LEU A 171 -3.90 21.34 16.85
CA LEU A 171 -5.08 20.47 16.73
C LEU A 171 -4.73 18.98 16.83
N ALA A 172 -3.44 18.63 16.94
CA ALA A 172 -2.99 17.24 17.09
C ALA A 172 -3.64 16.59 18.32
N ILE A 173 -4.16 15.38 18.12
CA ILE A 173 -4.85 14.61 19.16
C ILE A 173 -3.82 13.69 19.84
N ASP A 174 -3.60 13.89 21.15
CA ASP A 174 -2.61 13.15 21.95
C ASP A 174 -3.23 12.43 23.17
N GLY A 175 -4.58 12.42 23.26
CA GLY A 175 -5.33 11.78 24.35
C GLY A 175 -5.30 12.52 25.69
N ARG A 176 -4.53 13.60 25.86
CA ARG A 176 -4.39 14.29 27.16
C ARG A 176 -5.65 15.03 27.62
N ARG A 177 -6.58 15.28 26.71
CA ARG A 177 -7.87 15.95 27.00
C ARG A 177 -8.96 14.98 27.50
N VAL A 178 -8.72 13.67 27.48
CA VAL A 178 -9.69 12.67 27.94
C VAL A 178 -9.87 12.76 29.45
N ALA A 179 -11.12 12.78 29.91
CA ALA A 179 -11.46 12.88 31.32
C ALA A 179 -12.64 11.98 31.72
N ALA A 180 -12.78 11.73 33.02
CA ALA A 180 -13.93 11.00 33.55
C ALA A 180 -15.24 11.76 33.23
N GLY A 181 -16.22 11.04 32.69
CA GLY A 181 -17.49 11.62 32.22
C GLY A 181 -17.57 11.80 30.70
N ASP A 182 -16.46 11.63 29.98
CA ASP A 182 -16.48 11.61 28.51
C ASP A 182 -17.27 10.39 27.99
N ALA A 183 -18.02 10.60 26.91
CA ALA A 183 -18.74 9.55 26.22
C ALA A 183 -17.85 8.84 25.19
N LEU A 184 -18.00 7.51 25.08
CA LEU A 184 -17.37 6.72 24.02
C LEU A 184 -18.36 6.56 22.85
N ILE A 185 -17.93 6.97 21.66
CA ILE A 185 -18.68 6.80 20.42
C ILE A 185 -17.92 5.83 19.53
N GLY A 186 -18.53 4.68 19.22
CA GLY A 186 -17.99 3.71 18.29
C GLY A 186 -18.53 3.93 16.88
N LEU A 187 -17.65 3.84 15.88
CA LEU A 187 -18.04 3.76 14.48
C LEU A 187 -18.08 2.28 14.07
N ALA A 188 -19.16 1.88 13.38
CA ALA A 188 -19.33 0.48 12.98
C ALA A 188 -18.24 0.05 11.98
N SER A 189 -17.71 -1.16 12.16
CA SER A 189 -16.83 -1.80 11.19
C SER A 189 -17.61 -2.40 10.02
N SER A 190 -16.93 -2.70 8.91
CA SER A 190 -17.50 -3.44 7.78
C SER A 190 -17.42 -4.97 7.96
N GLY A 191 -17.01 -5.43 9.15
CA GLY A 191 -16.69 -6.83 9.44
C GLY A 191 -15.39 -6.95 10.23
N PRO A 192 -14.59 -8.02 10.02
CA PRO A 192 -13.30 -8.22 10.68
C PRO A 192 -12.18 -7.25 10.27
N HIS A 193 -12.44 -6.37 9.30
CA HIS A 193 -11.44 -5.50 8.67
C HIS A 193 -10.24 -6.29 8.13
N SER A 194 -9.03 -6.05 8.63
CA SER A 194 -7.81 -6.77 8.25
C SER A 194 -7.18 -7.58 9.40
N ASN A 195 -7.87 -7.71 10.54
CA ASN A 195 -7.34 -8.35 11.74
C ASN A 195 -8.05 -9.67 12.08
N GLY A 196 -7.33 -10.57 12.76
CA GLY A 196 -7.88 -11.84 13.26
C GLY A 196 -8.02 -12.95 12.21
N PHE A 197 -7.57 -12.75 10.97
CA PHE A 197 -7.75 -13.73 9.88
C PHE A 197 -7.03 -15.07 10.11
N SER A 198 -5.96 -15.10 10.91
CA SER A 198 -5.33 -16.36 11.33
C SER A 198 -6.29 -17.24 12.14
N LEU A 199 -7.06 -16.64 13.05
CA LEU A 199 -8.06 -17.36 13.84
C LEU A 199 -9.29 -17.71 12.99
N ILE A 200 -9.79 -16.77 12.19
CA ILE A 200 -10.94 -17.00 11.30
C ILE A 200 -10.68 -18.21 10.42
N ARG A 201 -9.50 -18.28 9.78
CA ARG A 201 -9.12 -19.42 8.96
C ARG A 201 -9.11 -20.74 9.73
N ARG A 202 -8.53 -20.74 10.94
CA ARG A 202 -8.46 -21.94 11.79
C ARG A 202 -9.82 -22.43 12.30
N ILE A 203 -10.83 -21.56 12.32
CA ILE A 203 -12.22 -21.93 12.66
C ILE A 203 -12.92 -22.61 11.47
N LEU A 204 -12.51 -22.30 10.23
CA LEU A 204 -13.11 -22.86 9.01
C LEU A 204 -12.51 -24.20 8.58
N GLU A 205 -11.33 -24.55 9.10
CA GLU A 205 -10.63 -25.82 8.91
C GLU A 205 -11.12 -26.88 9.92
#